data_AF-A0A0E9LYY3-F1
#
_entry.id   AF-A0A0E9LYY3-F1
#
_cell.length_a   1.000
_cell.length_b   1.000
_cell.length_c   1.000
_cell.angle_alpha   90.00
_cell.angle_beta   90.00
_cell.angle_gamma   90.00
#
_symmetry.space_group_name_H-M   'P 1'
#
loop_
_entity.id
_entity.type
_entity.pdbx_description
1 polymer ?
#
loop_
_entity_poly.entity_id
_entity_poly.type
_entity_poly.pdbx_seq_one_letter_code
_entity_poly.pdbx_strand_id
1 'polypeptide(L)'
;MAPTFSPSPEKSFSRGFSSYFLDGRHKGIWSLHTPKSMGEKIGKVIQVNKDHFLVENGDLLNNGDGLCFLNRQKILTGLRANVVKNQKVYVDVVNGLYAGATLFRNQNHNFDKALSNSHNVRKIAIELLLSETPEGLRLNLRDEDGLSTTLNTTIEKQPANKPERALEQIHQQLSKWGTSLFRVETIKIDLEKPLFVSVSVLNQMRRELAEKHIQYRREQYPRATAAIVPTTHAYPTTTHDYTSNVTNHLARAFYEQHGCQDVADGFEIKQPAGPKQVMTTKHCIRYATEQCPKINPGASGEKLILKSGKNQYQLIFDCKTCEMQVFTLH
;
A
#
# COMPACT_ATOMS: atom_id res chain seq x y z
N MET A 1 11.43 13.84 -7.53
CA MET A 1 11.77 12.70 -8.41
C MET A 1 10.48 11.99 -8.78
N ALA A 2 10.21 11.82 -10.08
CA ALA A 2 9.08 11.02 -10.53
C ALA A 2 9.43 9.52 -10.43
N PRO A 3 8.49 8.64 -10.06
CA PRO A 3 8.71 7.19 -10.08
C PRO A 3 9.15 6.72 -11.48
N THR A 4 9.95 5.65 -11.54
CA THR A 4 10.35 5.00 -12.82
C THR A 4 9.20 4.20 -13.45
N PHE A 5 8.02 4.22 -12.83
CA PHE A 5 6.80 3.59 -13.28
C PHE A 5 5.64 4.59 -13.14
N SER A 6 4.58 4.42 -13.93
CA SER A 6 3.33 5.18 -13.73
C SER A 6 2.43 4.44 -12.74
N PRO A 7 2.09 5.02 -11.57
CA PRO A 7 1.15 4.41 -10.64
C PRO A 7 -0.19 4.11 -11.31
N SER A 8 -0.74 2.93 -11.07
CA SER A 8 -2.04 2.51 -11.58
C SER A 8 -2.64 1.50 -10.59
N PRO A 9 -3.74 1.83 -9.91
CA PRO A 9 -4.40 0.93 -8.97
C PRO A 9 -4.85 -0.39 -9.62
N GLU A 10 -5.21 -0.38 -10.90
CA GLU A 10 -5.63 -1.58 -11.64
C GLU A 10 -4.53 -2.64 -11.74
N LYS A 11 -3.26 -2.22 -11.73
CA LYS A 11 -2.10 -3.12 -11.79
C LYS A 11 -1.73 -3.72 -10.44
N SER A 12 -2.38 -3.29 -9.36
CA SER A 12 -2.25 -3.89 -8.03
C SER A 12 -3.37 -4.92 -7.78
N PHE A 13 -3.52 -5.39 -6.54
CA PHE A 13 -4.65 -6.25 -6.20
C PHE A 13 -5.97 -5.50 -6.46
N SER A 14 -6.73 -5.93 -7.46
CA SER A 14 -8.02 -5.34 -7.82
C SER A 14 -8.99 -6.41 -8.28
N ARG A 15 -10.25 -6.29 -7.88
CA ARG A 15 -11.36 -7.14 -8.34
C ARG A 15 -12.37 -6.36 -9.19
N GLY A 16 -11.89 -5.27 -9.79
CA GLY A 16 -12.72 -4.19 -10.30
C GLY A 16 -12.95 -3.11 -9.23
N PHE A 17 -13.07 -1.87 -9.70
CA PHE A 17 -13.42 -0.73 -8.85
C PHE A 17 -14.91 -0.44 -8.96
N SER A 18 -15.46 0.13 -7.89
CA SER A 18 -16.86 0.51 -7.80
C SER A 18 -16.92 1.87 -7.13
N SER A 19 -17.68 2.81 -7.70
CA SER A 19 -18.03 4.07 -7.04
C SER A 19 -19.12 3.88 -5.97
N TYR A 20 -19.55 2.63 -5.76
CA TYR A 20 -20.59 2.23 -4.82
C TYR A 20 -21.91 2.95 -5.10
N PHE A 21 -22.22 4.01 -4.37
CA PHE A 21 -23.42 4.83 -4.59
C PHE A 21 -23.11 6.31 -4.84
N LEU A 22 -21.84 6.68 -5.12
CA LEU A 22 -21.47 8.06 -5.41
C LEU A 22 -22.22 8.58 -6.65
N ASP A 23 -22.34 7.77 -7.70
CA ASP A 23 -23.03 8.12 -8.96
C ASP A 23 -24.48 7.59 -9.00
N GLY A 24 -25.05 7.28 -7.82
CA GLY A 24 -26.34 6.63 -7.70
C GLY A 24 -26.28 5.10 -7.67
N ARG A 25 -27.45 4.47 -7.57
CA ARG A 25 -27.57 3.02 -7.35
C ARG A 25 -27.45 2.23 -8.66
N HIS A 26 -26.51 1.28 -8.71
CA HIS A 26 -26.33 0.35 -9.81
C HIS A 26 -25.99 -1.08 -9.33
N LYS A 27 -26.15 -2.09 -10.20
CA LYS A 27 -26.01 -3.52 -9.85
C LYS A 27 -24.56 -3.98 -9.67
N GLY A 28 -23.60 -3.23 -10.22
CA GLY A 28 -22.19 -3.63 -10.37
C GLY A 28 -21.30 -3.45 -9.14
N ILE A 29 -21.87 -3.37 -7.94
CA ILE A 29 -21.14 -3.00 -6.71
C ILE A 29 -20.58 -4.20 -5.93
N TRP A 30 -20.43 -5.36 -6.59
CA TRP A 30 -20.00 -6.61 -5.97
C TRP A 30 -19.20 -7.50 -6.94
N SER A 31 -18.37 -8.38 -6.39
CA SER A 31 -17.59 -9.38 -7.15
C SER A 31 -18.16 -10.77 -6.91
N LEU A 32 -19.22 -11.12 -7.64
CA LEU A 32 -19.99 -12.36 -7.42
C LEU A 32 -19.15 -13.64 -7.60
N HIS A 33 -18.29 -13.67 -8.62
CA HIS A 33 -17.72 -14.92 -9.11
C HIS A 33 -16.39 -15.30 -8.45
N THR A 34 -15.67 -14.35 -7.85
CA THR A 34 -14.35 -14.65 -7.28
C THR A 34 -13.90 -13.61 -6.25
N PRO A 35 -13.28 -14.05 -5.13
CA PRO A 35 -12.55 -13.19 -4.22
C PRO A 35 -11.06 -13.07 -4.62
N LYS A 36 -10.64 -13.50 -5.81
CA LYS A 36 -9.25 -13.36 -6.27
C LYS A 36 -9.08 -12.08 -7.09
N SER A 37 -7.84 -11.59 -7.19
CA SER A 37 -7.51 -10.45 -8.05
C SER A 37 -7.82 -10.77 -9.50
N MET A 38 -8.56 -9.88 -10.15
CA MET A 38 -8.75 -9.87 -11.61
C MET A 38 -7.73 -8.97 -12.29
N GLY A 39 -7.39 -7.85 -11.65
CA GLY A 39 -6.47 -6.85 -12.18
C GLY A 39 -7.05 -6.05 -13.35
N GLU A 40 -6.18 -5.62 -14.26
CA GLU A 40 -6.50 -4.71 -15.35
C GLU A 40 -7.30 -5.41 -16.46
N LYS A 41 -8.39 -4.81 -16.92
CA LYS A 41 -9.14 -5.34 -18.08
C LYS A 41 -8.35 -5.09 -19.35
N ILE A 42 -8.03 -6.16 -20.08
CA ILE A 42 -7.29 -6.07 -21.34
C ILE A 42 -8.24 -5.94 -22.52
N GLY A 43 -9.21 -6.86 -22.66
CA GLY A 43 -10.12 -6.85 -23.80
C GLY A 43 -10.85 -8.17 -23.96
N LYS A 44 -11.58 -8.35 -25.05
CA LYS A 44 -12.22 -9.64 -25.37
C LYS A 44 -11.30 -10.51 -26.20
N VAL A 45 -11.36 -11.82 -25.95
CA VAL A 45 -10.72 -12.83 -26.78
C VAL A 45 -11.45 -12.91 -28.12
N ILE A 46 -10.73 -12.75 -29.22
CA ILE A 46 -11.26 -12.77 -30.58
C ILE A 46 -11.35 -14.22 -31.08
N GLN A 47 -10.27 -14.97 -30.91
CA GLN A 47 -10.15 -16.35 -31.41
C GLN A 47 -9.29 -17.17 -30.47
N VAL A 48 -9.64 -18.45 -30.30
CA VAL A 48 -8.88 -19.42 -29.52
C VAL A 48 -8.39 -20.54 -30.42
N ASN A 49 -7.09 -20.81 -30.38
CA ASN A 49 -6.43 -21.93 -31.03
C ASN A 49 -5.81 -22.85 -29.96
N LYS A 50 -5.15 -23.94 -30.38
CA LYS A 50 -4.61 -24.97 -29.47
C LYS A 50 -3.54 -24.43 -28.51
N ASP A 51 -2.65 -23.59 -29.02
CA ASP A 51 -1.41 -23.10 -28.37
C ASP A 51 -1.40 -21.57 -28.18
N HIS A 52 -2.38 -20.87 -28.75
CA HIS A 52 -2.45 -19.42 -28.68
C HIS A 52 -3.88 -18.91 -28.83
N PHE A 53 -4.08 -17.64 -28.51
CA PHE A 53 -5.32 -16.92 -28.75
C PHE A 53 -5.06 -15.48 -29.20
N LEU A 54 -6.06 -14.86 -29.82
CA LEU A 54 -6.06 -13.46 -30.21
C LEU A 54 -6.96 -12.66 -29.27
N VAL A 55 -6.57 -11.42 -28.93
CA VAL A 55 -7.32 -10.52 -28.03
C VAL A 55 -7.25 -9.09 -28.54
N GLU A 56 -8.35 -8.33 -28.37
CA GLU A 56 -8.53 -6.96 -28.92
C GLU A 56 -7.36 -6.00 -28.64
N ASN A 57 -6.77 -6.04 -27.45
CA ASN A 57 -5.66 -5.17 -27.05
C ASN A 57 -4.42 -5.99 -26.66
N GLY A 58 -4.09 -6.99 -27.48
CA GLY A 58 -2.97 -7.90 -27.22
C GLY A 58 -1.59 -7.23 -27.26
N ASP A 59 -1.49 -6.05 -27.86
CA ASP A 59 -0.32 -5.18 -27.87
C ASP A 59 0.02 -4.56 -26.50
N LEU A 60 -0.95 -4.49 -25.57
CA LEU A 60 -0.73 -4.04 -24.19
C LEU A 60 -0.04 -5.09 -23.31
N LEU A 61 0.00 -6.34 -23.78
CA LEU A 61 0.52 -7.50 -23.04
C LEU A 61 2.01 -7.70 -23.27
N ASN A 62 2.68 -8.24 -22.25
CA ASN A 62 4.10 -8.55 -22.29
C ASN A 62 4.34 -10.04 -22.06
N ASN A 63 5.51 -10.51 -22.50
CA ASN A 63 5.98 -11.84 -22.13
C ASN A 63 6.10 -11.94 -20.62
N GLY A 64 5.56 -13.02 -20.06
CA GLY A 64 5.53 -13.27 -18.62
C GLY A 64 4.32 -12.70 -17.88
N ASP A 65 3.44 -11.94 -18.55
CA ASP A 65 2.21 -11.43 -17.90
C ASP A 65 1.32 -12.58 -17.42
N GLY A 66 0.76 -12.41 -16.22
CA GLY A 66 -0.27 -13.27 -15.66
C GLY A 66 -1.64 -12.77 -16.10
N LEU A 67 -2.41 -13.66 -16.70
CA LEU A 67 -3.70 -13.37 -17.27
C LEU A 67 -4.77 -14.22 -16.59
N CYS A 68 -5.98 -13.71 -16.52
CA CYS A 68 -7.12 -14.45 -16.00
C CYS A 68 -8.42 -14.08 -16.69
N PHE A 69 -9.39 -14.99 -16.61
CA PHE A 69 -10.72 -14.82 -17.19
C PHE A 69 -11.72 -15.70 -16.44
N LEU A 70 -13.02 -15.40 -16.59
CA LEU A 70 -14.08 -16.28 -16.12
C LEU A 70 -14.46 -17.24 -17.24
N ASN A 71 -14.33 -18.54 -16.99
CA ASN A 71 -14.75 -19.57 -17.95
C ASN A 71 -16.29 -19.61 -18.11
N ARG A 72 -16.81 -20.51 -18.95
CA ARG A 72 -18.26 -20.64 -19.18
C ARG A 72 -19.04 -21.00 -17.91
N GLN A 73 -18.40 -21.66 -16.95
CA GLN A 73 -18.93 -22.01 -15.63
C GLN A 73 -18.74 -20.89 -14.59
N LYS A 74 -18.27 -19.69 -15.00
CA LYS A 74 -17.99 -18.54 -14.13
C LYS A 74 -16.92 -18.80 -13.06
N ILE A 75 -16.04 -19.76 -13.30
CA ILE A 75 -14.88 -20.03 -12.46
C ILE A 75 -13.71 -19.19 -12.99
N LEU A 76 -13.00 -18.50 -12.10
CA LEU A 76 -11.80 -17.76 -12.47
C LEU A 76 -10.67 -18.73 -12.82
N THR A 77 -10.21 -18.66 -14.06
CA THR A 77 -9.09 -19.45 -14.58
C THR A 77 -7.93 -18.52 -14.94
N GLY A 78 -6.72 -18.92 -14.56
CA GLY A 78 -5.49 -18.20 -14.85
C GLY A 78 -4.70 -18.85 -16.00
N LEU A 79 -3.93 -18.05 -16.71
CA LEU A 79 -2.98 -18.47 -17.75
C LEU A 79 -1.79 -17.52 -17.76
N ARG A 80 -0.62 -18.01 -18.17
CA ARG A 80 0.60 -17.21 -18.28
C ARG A 80 0.88 -16.94 -19.75
N ALA A 81 1.07 -15.67 -20.11
CA ALA A 81 1.51 -15.29 -21.45
C ALA A 81 2.99 -15.64 -21.62
N ASN A 82 3.30 -16.74 -22.31
CA ASN A 82 4.70 -17.14 -22.53
C ASN A 82 5.34 -16.27 -23.62
N VAL A 83 4.64 -16.07 -24.73
CA VAL A 83 5.06 -15.20 -25.83
C VAL A 83 3.87 -14.36 -26.31
N VAL A 84 4.08 -13.05 -26.47
CA VAL A 84 3.13 -12.12 -27.07
C VAL A 84 3.71 -11.59 -28.37
N LYS A 85 3.01 -11.80 -29.50
CA LYS A 85 3.46 -11.35 -30.82
C LYS A 85 2.26 -11.04 -31.72
N ASN A 86 2.21 -9.84 -32.31
CA ASN A 86 1.16 -9.44 -33.26
C ASN A 86 -0.26 -9.71 -32.71
N GLN A 87 -0.54 -9.27 -31.48
CA GLN A 87 -1.80 -9.50 -30.75
C GLN A 87 -2.12 -10.97 -30.43
N LYS A 88 -1.23 -11.92 -30.78
CA LYS A 88 -1.34 -13.32 -30.39
C LYS A 88 -0.62 -13.56 -29.07
N VAL A 89 -1.29 -14.25 -28.17
CA VAL A 89 -0.73 -14.68 -26.88
C VAL A 89 -0.58 -16.20 -26.92
N TYR A 90 0.66 -16.66 -26.88
CA TYR A 90 1.03 -18.07 -26.83
C TYR A 90 1.15 -18.54 -25.38
N VAL A 91 0.58 -19.70 -25.11
CA VAL A 91 0.52 -20.32 -23.78
C VAL A 91 0.74 -21.83 -23.89
N ASP A 92 1.10 -22.49 -22.80
CA ASP A 92 1.35 -23.94 -22.83
C ASP A 92 0.06 -24.74 -23.11
N VAL A 93 -1.03 -24.38 -22.42
CA VAL A 93 -2.34 -25.00 -22.59
C VAL A 93 -3.43 -23.95 -22.48
N VAL A 94 -4.29 -23.88 -23.50
CA VAL A 94 -5.51 -23.09 -23.44
C VAL A 94 -6.64 -23.95 -22.87
N ASN A 95 -6.90 -23.84 -21.55
CA ASN A 95 -7.97 -24.58 -20.89
C ASN A 95 -9.16 -23.67 -20.55
N GLY A 96 -10.34 -23.99 -21.07
CA GLY A 96 -11.61 -23.32 -20.74
C GLY A 96 -11.79 -21.91 -21.32
N LEU A 97 -10.80 -21.36 -22.03
CA LEU A 97 -10.91 -20.08 -22.74
C LEU A 97 -11.82 -20.22 -23.96
N TYR A 98 -12.56 -19.17 -24.27
CA TYR A 98 -13.50 -19.15 -25.39
C TYR A 98 -13.51 -17.77 -26.07
N ALA A 99 -13.84 -17.74 -27.36
CA ALA A 99 -14.04 -16.49 -28.08
C ALA A 99 -15.17 -15.67 -27.43
N GLY A 100 -14.92 -14.37 -27.25
CA GLY A 100 -15.78 -13.42 -26.54
C GLY A 100 -15.53 -13.32 -25.03
N ALA A 101 -14.68 -14.18 -24.44
CA ALA A 101 -14.32 -14.07 -23.03
C ALA A 101 -13.59 -12.75 -22.73
N THR A 102 -13.95 -12.07 -21.64
CA THR A 102 -13.20 -10.90 -21.17
C THR A 102 -11.92 -11.37 -20.47
N LEU A 103 -10.78 -10.92 -20.99
CA LEU A 103 -9.46 -11.19 -20.47
C LEU A 103 -8.98 -10.04 -19.57
N PHE A 104 -8.38 -10.41 -18.44
CA PHE A 104 -7.78 -9.49 -17.49
C PHE A 104 -6.32 -9.85 -17.25
N ARG A 105 -5.51 -8.87 -16.86
CA ARG A 105 -4.12 -9.03 -16.43
C ARG A 105 -4.03 -8.85 -14.93
N ASN A 106 -3.86 -9.97 -14.21
CA ASN A 106 -3.73 -9.98 -12.76
C ASN A 106 -2.27 -9.94 -12.27
N GLN A 107 -1.30 -10.08 -13.18
CA GLN A 107 0.11 -9.86 -12.92
C GLN A 107 0.77 -9.19 -14.13
N ASN A 108 1.38 -8.02 -13.93
CA ASN A 108 2.07 -7.28 -14.98
C ASN A 108 3.58 -7.38 -14.76
N HIS A 109 4.24 -8.23 -15.54
CA HIS A 109 5.64 -8.59 -15.29
C HIS A 109 6.57 -7.37 -15.39
N ASN A 110 6.35 -6.53 -16.41
CA ASN A 110 7.16 -5.33 -16.62
C ASN A 110 6.91 -4.28 -15.53
N PHE A 111 5.66 -4.11 -15.10
CA PHE A 111 5.32 -3.20 -14.01
C PHE A 111 5.93 -3.67 -12.68
N ASP A 112 5.81 -4.96 -12.35
CA ASP A 112 6.38 -5.54 -11.13
C ASP A 112 7.89 -5.36 -11.10
N LYS A 113 8.56 -5.62 -12.24
CA LYS A 113 10.01 -5.40 -12.39
C LYS A 113 10.38 -3.93 -12.24
N ALA A 114 9.62 -3.01 -12.85
CA ALA A 114 9.86 -1.57 -12.72
C ALA A 114 9.67 -1.10 -11.27
N LEU A 115 8.64 -1.61 -10.58
CA LEU A 115 8.35 -1.32 -9.18
C LEU A 115 9.46 -1.83 -8.27
N SER A 116 9.91 -3.09 -8.43
CA SER A 116 11.02 -3.65 -7.65
C SER A 116 12.33 -2.87 -7.84
N ASN A 117 12.55 -2.30 -9.03
CA ASN A 117 13.73 -1.50 -9.34
C ASN A 117 13.56 0.00 -9.01
N SER A 118 12.36 0.44 -8.59
CA SER A 118 12.08 1.82 -8.25
C SER A 118 12.64 2.18 -6.87
N HIS A 119 13.95 2.39 -6.80
CA HIS A 119 14.65 2.86 -5.59
C HIS A 119 14.70 4.39 -5.49
N ASN A 120 13.64 5.08 -5.91
CA ASN A 120 13.53 6.54 -5.74
C ASN A 120 13.35 6.88 -4.25
N VAL A 121 14.47 6.88 -3.53
CA VAL A 121 14.54 7.29 -2.14
C VAL A 121 14.86 8.78 -2.13
N ARG A 122 14.00 9.59 -1.51
CA ARG A 122 14.37 10.97 -1.18
C ARG A 122 15.61 10.91 -0.29
N LYS A 123 16.68 11.54 -0.74
CA LYS A 123 17.89 11.75 0.06
C LYS A 123 17.91 13.16 0.62
N ILE A 124 18.56 13.31 1.77
CA ILE A 124 18.82 14.57 2.46
C ILE A 124 20.13 15.12 1.89
N ALA A 125 20.09 16.33 1.32
CA ALA A 125 21.30 16.99 0.87
C ALA A 125 22.21 17.34 2.06
N ILE A 126 23.52 17.09 1.90
CA ILE A 126 24.54 17.40 2.91
C ILE A 126 25.74 18.12 2.32
N GLU A 127 26.31 19.01 3.13
CA GLU A 127 27.59 19.67 2.91
C GLU A 127 28.61 19.09 3.89
N LEU A 128 29.80 18.78 3.38
CA LEU A 128 30.89 18.24 4.19
C LEU A 128 32.04 19.26 4.25
N LEU A 129 32.60 19.43 5.44
CA LEU A 129 33.85 20.16 5.67
C LEU A 129 34.83 19.26 6.41
N LEU A 130 35.95 18.93 5.76
CA LEU A 130 37.08 18.28 6.40
C LEU A 130 38.11 19.34 6.77
N SER A 131 38.47 19.42 8.04
CA SER A 131 39.50 20.34 8.55
C SER A 131 40.49 19.63 9.48
N GLU A 132 41.60 20.28 9.80
CA GLU A 132 42.56 19.77 10.78
C GLU A 132 42.16 20.09 12.23
N THR A 133 42.59 19.24 13.16
CA THR A 133 42.64 19.52 14.60
C THR A 133 44.08 19.31 15.10
N PRO A 134 44.47 19.75 16.31
CA PRO A 134 45.84 19.50 16.80
C PRO A 134 46.21 18.00 16.79
N GLU A 135 45.26 17.12 17.13
CA GLU A 135 45.47 15.68 17.26
C GLU A 135 45.10 14.86 16.00
N GLY A 136 44.61 15.48 14.92
CA GLY A 136 44.17 14.75 13.74
C GLY A 136 43.24 15.55 12.82
N LEU A 137 42.08 14.97 12.52
CA LEU A 137 41.11 15.51 11.56
C LEU A 137 39.73 15.72 12.20
N ARG A 138 39.00 16.68 11.64
CA ARG A 138 37.59 16.95 11.94
C ARG A 138 36.78 16.87 10.66
N LEU A 139 35.73 16.06 10.66
CA LEU A 139 34.72 16.03 9.61
C LEU A 139 33.41 16.59 10.15
N ASN A 140 32.98 17.70 9.58
CA ASN A 140 31.68 18.32 9.85
C ASN A 140 30.72 18.01 8.70
N LEU A 141 29.47 17.73 9.06
CA LEU A 141 28.35 17.53 8.16
C LEU A 141 27.27 18.52 8.53
N ARG A 142 26.77 19.27 7.55
CA ARG A 142 25.57 20.11 7.64
C ARG A 142 24.52 19.62 6.64
N ASP A 143 23.28 19.44 7.07
CA ASP A 143 22.20 19.00 6.19
C ASP A 143 21.29 20.13 5.67
N GLU A 144 20.39 19.79 4.75
CA GLU A 144 19.42 20.71 4.14
C GLU A 144 18.42 21.34 5.12
N ASP A 145 18.23 20.74 6.30
CA ASP A 145 17.39 21.26 7.38
C ASP A 145 18.18 22.16 8.35
N GLY A 146 19.48 22.35 8.10
CA GLY A 146 20.38 23.19 8.88
C GLY A 146 21.01 22.50 10.10
N LEU A 147 20.76 21.22 10.33
CA LEU A 147 21.36 20.48 11.44
C LEU A 147 22.81 20.15 11.12
N SER A 148 23.67 20.25 12.13
CA SER A 148 25.11 20.04 11.96
C SER A 148 25.65 19.02 12.97
N THR A 149 26.57 18.19 12.52
CA THR A 149 27.24 17.19 13.36
C THR A 149 28.72 17.15 13.03
N THR A 150 29.54 16.99 14.07
CA THR A 150 30.99 16.98 13.95
C THR A 150 31.55 15.68 14.53
N LEU A 151 32.51 15.11 13.82
CA LEU A 151 33.33 13.98 14.25
C LEU A 151 34.80 14.37 14.21
N ASN A 152 35.51 14.14 15.32
CA ASN A 152 36.96 14.28 15.37
C ASN A 152 37.60 12.88 15.37
N THR A 153 38.70 12.71 14.65
CA THR A 153 39.43 11.46 14.56
C THR A 153 40.92 11.73 14.72
N THR A 154 41.51 11.08 15.73
CA THR A 154 42.94 11.15 15.99
C THR A 154 43.70 10.37 14.91
N ILE A 155 44.61 11.04 14.21
CA ILE A 155 45.50 10.41 13.24
C ILE A 155 46.89 11.02 13.33
N GLU A 156 47.91 10.24 12.97
CA GLU A 156 49.24 10.79 12.76
C GLU A 156 49.25 11.63 11.48
N LYS A 157 49.59 12.92 11.59
CA LYS A 157 49.61 13.85 10.46
C LYS A 157 50.87 13.66 9.63
N GLN A 158 50.82 12.77 8.66
CA GLN A 158 51.91 12.56 7.72
C GLN A 158 51.65 13.36 6.42
N PRO A 159 52.59 14.20 5.96
CA PRO A 159 52.47 14.85 4.66
C PRO A 159 52.30 13.83 3.53
N ALA A 160 51.45 14.15 2.56
CA ALA A 160 51.26 13.27 1.40
C ALA A 160 52.46 13.33 0.45
N ASN A 161 53.04 12.18 0.11
CA ASN A 161 54.08 12.07 -0.92
C ASN A 161 53.61 12.57 -2.30
N LYS A 162 52.30 12.49 -2.58
CA LYS A 162 51.66 12.99 -3.80
C LYS A 162 50.46 13.86 -3.40
N PRO A 163 50.66 15.16 -3.16
CA PRO A 163 49.65 16.05 -2.58
C PRO A 163 48.32 16.08 -3.33
N GLU A 164 48.36 16.26 -4.65
CA GLU A 164 47.15 16.33 -5.50
C GLU A 164 46.34 15.02 -5.45
N ARG A 165 47.03 13.88 -5.55
CA ARG A 165 46.40 12.56 -5.50
C ARG A 165 45.78 12.26 -4.13
N ALA A 166 46.38 12.77 -3.05
CA ALA A 166 45.81 12.61 -1.71
C ALA A 166 44.51 13.40 -1.56
N LEU A 167 44.46 14.65 -2.03
CA LEU A 167 43.23 15.45 -2.03
C LEU A 167 42.13 14.81 -2.89
N GLU A 168 42.48 14.31 -4.09
CA GLU A 168 41.53 13.61 -4.96
C GLU A 168 40.98 12.34 -4.28
N GLN A 169 41.84 11.55 -3.62
CA GLN A 169 41.42 10.38 -2.86
C GLN A 169 40.46 10.76 -1.72
N ILE A 170 40.78 11.81 -0.95
CA ILE A 170 39.92 12.29 0.14
C ILE A 170 38.54 12.67 -0.42
N HIS A 171 38.51 13.49 -1.47
CA HIS A 171 37.26 13.91 -2.11
C HIS A 171 36.45 12.71 -2.63
N GLN A 172 37.10 11.76 -3.32
CA GLN A 172 36.46 10.56 -3.85
C GLN A 172 35.91 9.63 -2.76
N GLN A 173 36.56 9.51 -1.59
CA GLN A 173 36.04 8.66 -0.52
C GLN A 173 34.93 9.35 0.27
N LEU A 174 35.05 10.66 0.50
CA LEU A 174 34.02 11.45 1.17
C LEU A 174 32.76 11.64 0.33
N SER A 175 32.79 11.45 -1.00
CA SER A 175 31.59 11.51 -1.84
C SER A 175 30.75 10.22 -1.84
N LYS A 176 31.29 9.10 -1.34
CA LYS A 176 30.64 7.77 -1.42
C LYS A 176 29.58 7.54 -0.34
N TRP A 177 28.39 8.14 -0.48
CA TRP A 177 27.29 7.99 0.50
C TRP A 177 26.21 6.96 0.13
N GLY A 178 26.32 6.30 -1.04
CA GLY A 178 25.66 5.04 -1.41
C GLY A 178 24.28 4.76 -0.80
N THR A 179 24.22 3.81 0.13
CA THR A 179 22.99 3.31 0.78
C THR A 179 22.48 4.17 1.94
N SER A 180 23.20 5.23 2.31
CA SER A 180 22.74 6.13 3.37
C SER A 180 21.59 7.02 2.89
N LEU A 181 20.93 7.68 3.85
CA LEU A 181 19.88 8.67 3.63
C LEU A 181 20.40 9.97 2.99
N PHE A 182 21.72 10.12 2.83
CA PHE A 182 22.33 11.40 2.46
C PHE A 182 22.81 11.42 1.00
N ARG A 183 22.75 12.61 0.40
CA ARG A 183 23.35 12.96 -0.88
C ARG A 183 24.31 14.13 -0.64
N VAL A 184 25.56 13.97 -1.04
CA VAL A 184 26.55 15.05 -0.90
C VAL A 184 26.33 16.08 -2.00
N GLU A 185 26.16 17.35 -1.60
CA GLU A 185 26.13 18.50 -2.51
C GLU A 185 27.51 19.10 -2.67
N THR A 186 28.22 19.32 -1.56
CA THR A 186 29.53 19.98 -1.55
C THR A 186 30.46 19.30 -0.57
N ILE A 187 31.75 19.22 -0.94
CA ILE A 187 32.84 18.81 -0.06
C ILE A 187 33.88 19.92 -0.06
N LYS A 188 34.15 20.50 1.11
CA LYS A 188 35.25 21.44 1.34
C LYS A 188 36.35 20.73 2.11
N ILE A 189 37.60 20.90 1.67
CA ILE A 189 38.79 20.35 2.30
C ILE A 189 39.66 21.53 2.70
N ASP A 190 39.79 21.76 4.00
CA ASP A 190 40.51 22.87 4.62
C ASP A 190 41.67 22.31 5.47
N LEU A 191 42.74 21.92 4.78
CA LEU A 191 43.95 21.38 5.38
C LEU A 191 45.10 22.37 5.12
N GLU A 192 45.95 22.62 6.12
CA GLU A 192 47.11 23.50 5.97
C GLU A 192 48.08 22.95 4.92
N LYS A 193 48.23 21.62 4.91
CA LYS A 193 48.99 20.88 3.90
C LYS A 193 48.25 19.58 3.53
N PRO A 194 48.36 19.09 2.29
CA PRO A 194 47.78 17.80 1.95
C PRO A 194 48.36 16.66 2.78
N LEU A 195 47.52 16.01 3.57
CA LEU A 195 47.87 14.91 4.46
C LEU A 195 47.59 13.55 3.80
N PHE A 196 48.40 12.56 4.15
CA PHE A 196 48.09 11.17 3.84
C PHE A 196 47.03 10.66 4.81
N VAL A 197 45.84 10.33 4.28
CA VAL A 197 44.76 9.73 5.06
C VAL A 197 44.38 8.40 4.41
N SER A 198 44.42 7.32 5.20
CA SER A 198 44.07 6.00 4.69
C SER A 198 42.59 5.92 4.31
N VAL A 199 42.29 5.11 3.29
CA VAL A 199 40.89 4.85 2.86
C VAL A 199 40.06 4.26 3.99
N SER A 200 40.68 3.47 4.88
CA SER A 200 40.01 2.88 6.05
C SER A 200 39.50 3.97 6.99
N VAL A 201 40.36 4.95 7.34
CA VAL A 201 40.00 6.07 8.21
C VAL A 201 38.88 6.90 7.58
N LEU A 202 38.98 7.27 6.31
CA LEU A 202 37.93 8.05 5.62
C LEU A 202 36.58 7.33 5.61
N ASN A 203 36.59 6.01 5.37
CA ASN A 203 35.38 5.19 5.41
C ASN A 203 34.80 5.03 6.81
N GLN A 204 35.65 5.03 7.84
CA GLN A 204 35.21 4.98 9.24
C GLN A 204 34.57 6.31 9.64
N MET A 205 35.25 7.43 9.36
CA MET A 205 34.74 8.78 9.62
C MET A 205 33.37 9.00 8.98
N ARG A 206 33.19 8.59 7.72
CA ARG A 206 31.91 8.69 7.02
C ARG A 206 30.80 7.88 7.70
N ARG A 207 31.10 6.64 8.12
CA ARG A 207 30.11 5.75 8.75
C ARG A 207 29.69 6.27 10.12
N GLU A 208 30.65 6.59 10.97
CA GLU A 208 30.39 7.13 12.32
C GLU A 208 29.66 8.47 12.26
N LEU A 209 30.07 9.37 11.35
CA LEU A 209 29.41 10.66 11.19
C LEU A 209 27.98 10.49 10.68
N ALA A 210 27.74 9.57 9.75
CA ALA A 210 26.38 9.26 9.29
C ALA A 210 25.48 8.76 10.42
N GLU A 211 25.96 7.81 11.23
CA GLU A 211 25.22 7.25 12.37
C GLU A 211 24.92 8.32 13.41
N LYS A 212 25.94 9.09 13.82
CA LYS A 212 25.81 10.19 14.78
C LYS A 212 24.82 11.24 14.30
N HIS A 213 24.88 11.59 13.01
CA HIS A 213 24.00 12.59 12.44
C HIS A 213 22.54 12.08 12.31
N ILE A 214 22.34 10.80 11.96
CA ILE A 214 20.99 10.19 11.97
C ILE A 214 20.39 10.23 13.37
N GLN A 215 21.18 9.92 14.41
CA GLN A 215 20.72 10.01 15.80
C GLN A 215 20.35 11.45 16.16
N TYR A 216 21.24 12.40 15.88
CA TYR A 216 21.00 13.82 16.16
C TYR A 216 19.75 14.34 15.46
N ARG A 217 19.53 13.98 14.19
CA ARG A 217 18.31 14.32 13.46
C ARG A 217 17.04 13.78 14.12
N ARG A 218 17.07 12.57 14.68
CA ARG A 218 15.92 11.98 15.41
C ARG A 218 15.64 12.73 16.71
N GLU A 219 16.68 13.13 17.43
CA GLU A 219 16.57 13.87 18.69
C GLU A 219 16.05 15.30 18.47
N GLN A 220 16.45 15.94 17.35
CA GLN A 220 16.01 17.29 16.99
C GLN A 220 14.65 17.33 16.28
N TYR A 221 14.13 16.18 15.84
CA TYR A 221 12.86 16.14 15.09
C TYR A 221 11.69 16.59 15.99
N PRO A 222 11.07 17.75 15.74
CA PRO A 222 9.96 18.22 16.55
C PRO A 222 8.73 17.41 16.14
N ARG A 223 8.44 16.34 16.89
CA ARG A 223 7.22 15.57 16.68
C ARG A 223 6.03 16.43 17.07
N ALA A 224 5.26 16.90 16.08
CA ALA A 224 3.98 17.52 16.35
C ALA A 224 3.07 16.50 17.05
N THR A 225 2.78 16.73 18.32
CA THR A 225 1.81 15.94 19.08
C THR A 225 0.54 16.76 19.19
N ALA A 226 -0.52 16.31 18.55
CA ALA A 226 -1.86 16.76 18.88
C ALA A 226 -2.32 15.97 20.10
N ALA A 227 -2.60 16.66 21.20
CA ALA A 227 -3.34 16.05 22.30
C ALA A 227 -4.79 15.89 21.84
N ILE A 228 -5.34 14.68 21.94
CA ILE A 228 -6.78 14.50 21.85
C ILE A 228 -7.36 15.09 23.13
N VAL A 229 -7.92 16.29 23.05
CA VAL A 229 -8.55 16.95 24.19
C VAL A 229 -9.88 16.24 24.47
N PRO A 230 -10.11 15.70 25.68
CA PRO A 230 -11.37 15.09 26.02
C PRO A 230 -12.52 16.10 25.89
N THR A 231 -13.60 15.69 25.24
CA THR A 231 -14.82 16.49 25.10
C THR A 231 -15.92 15.96 26.01
N THR A 232 -16.93 16.79 26.31
CA THR A 232 -18.07 16.43 27.18
C THR A 232 -19.41 16.76 26.53
N HIS A 233 -19.44 16.95 25.21
CA HIS A 233 -20.71 17.15 24.50
C HIS A 233 -21.56 15.87 24.56
N ALA A 234 -22.87 16.01 24.45
CA ALA A 234 -23.76 14.85 24.43
C ALA A 234 -23.51 13.99 23.18
N TYR A 235 -23.55 12.66 23.34
CA TYR A 235 -23.48 11.75 22.19
C TYR A 235 -24.73 11.91 21.31
N PRO A 236 -24.63 11.82 19.97
CA PRO A 236 -25.76 12.12 19.07
C PRO A 236 -26.97 11.18 19.19
N THR A 237 -26.79 9.99 19.74
CA THR A 237 -27.83 8.96 19.86
C THR A 237 -28.02 8.57 21.31
N THR A 238 -29.25 8.17 21.68
CA THR A 238 -29.62 7.79 23.04
C THR A 238 -29.67 6.28 23.28
N THR A 239 -29.62 5.47 22.22
CA THR A 239 -29.64 4.01 22.32
C THR A 239 -28.22 3.47 22.19
N HIS A 240 -27.76 2.76 23.23
CA HIS A 240 -26.41 2.21 23.32
C HIS A 240 -26.45 0.71 23.58
N ASP A 241 -26.99 -0.04 22.64
CA ASP A 241 -26.95 -1.50 22.69
C ASP A 241 -25.58 -2.03 22.20
N TYR A 242 -25.51 -3.35 21.98
CA TYR A 242 -24.31 -4.04 21.51
C TYR A 242 -23.74 -3.47 20.20
N THR A 243 -24.52 -2.71 19.42
CA THR A 243 -24.07 -2.07 18.17
C THR A 243 -23.12 -0.89 18.41
N SER A 244 -23.05 -0.36 19.64
CA SER A 244 -22.09 0.67 20.06
C SER A 244 -20.64 0.15 20.17
N ASN A 245 -20.45 -1.18 20.05
CA ASN A 245 -19.16 -1.86 20.04
C ASN A 245 -18.26 -1.55 21.26
N VAL A 246 -18.86 -1.48 22.45
CA VAL A 246 -18.13 -1.21 23.71
C VAL A 246 -17.44 -2.48 24.19
N THR A 247 -16.17 -2.64 23.82
CA THR A 247 -15.39 -3.86 24.10
C THR A 247 -14.35 -3.71 25.19
N ASN A 248 -14.22 -2.52 25.80
CA ASN A 248 -13.29 -2.25 26.89
C ASN A 248 -13.74 -1.07 27.76
N HIS A 249 -13.08 -0.89 28.91
CA HIS A 249 -13.42 0.15 29.89
C HIS A 249 -13.18 1.58 29.38
N LEU A 250 -12.23 1.81 28.47
CA LEU A 250 -11.97 3.15 27.90
C LEU A 250 -13.11 3.56 26.96
N ALA A 251 -13.61 2.63 26.15
CA ALA A 251 -14.78 2.88 25.31
C ALA A 251 -16.01 3.19 26.17
N ARG A 252 -16.22 2.42 27.25
CA ARG A 252 -17.31 2.66 28.21
C ARG A 252 -17.25 4.06 28.82
N ALA A 253 -16.08 4.44 29.35
CA ALA A 253 -15.85 5.76 29.92
C ALA A 253 -16.11 6.89 28.91
N PHE A 254 -15.75 6.69 27.63
CA PHE A 254 -16.07 7.66 26.58
C PHE A 254 -17.58 7.89 26.45
N TYR A 255 -18.39 6.83 26.36
CA TYR A 255 -19.85 6.98 26.24
C TYR A 255 -20.45 7.63 27.49
N GLU A 256 -20.04 7.20 28.69
CA GLU A 256 -20.49 7.78 29.97
C GLU A 256 -20.14 9.27 30.08
N GLN A 257 -18.93 9.67 29.67
CA GLN A 257 -18.50 11.07 29.63
C GLN A 257 -19.34 11.93 28.67
N HIS A 258 -19.93 11.32 27.63
CA HIS A 258 -20.80 11.99 26.65
C HIS A 258 -22.30 11.80 27.01
N GLY A 259 -22.61 11.50 28.27
CA GLY A 259 -23.97 11.47 28.80
C GLY A 259 -24.78 10.21 28.46
N CYS A 260 -24.12 9.17 27.95
CA CYS A 260 -24.78 7.91 27.62
C CYS A 260 -25.01 7.09 28.91
N GLN A 261 -26.25 6.73 29.17
CA GLN A 261 -26.62 5.82 30.25
C GLN A 261 -26.84 4.40 29.69
N ASP A 262 -26.69 3.38 30.53
CA ASP A 262 -26.98 1.97 30.20
C ASP A 262 -26.24 1.42 28.97
N VAL A 263 -24.96 1.77 28.85
CA VAL A 263 -24.10 1.34 27.74
C VAL A 263 -23.91 -0.19 27.77
N ALA A 264 -24.51 -0.90 26.82
CA ALA A 264 -24.38 -2.35 26.73
C ALA A 264 -22.97 -2.76 26.27
N ASP A 265 -22.56 -3.96 26.67
CA ASP A 265 -21.33 -4.57 26.16
C ASP A 265 -21.45 -4.83 24.65
N GLY A 266 -20.33 -4.68 23.95
CA GLY A 266 -20.22 -5.05 22.54
C GLY A 266 -20.48 -6.54 22.32
N PHE A 267 -20.89 -6.90 21.10
CA PHE A 267 -21.29 -8.25 20.73
C PHE A 267 -20.27 -9.34 21.12
N GLU A 268 -18.97 -9.05 20.99
CA GLU A 268 -17.88 -9.99 21.29
C GLU A 268 -17.69 -10.29 22.78
N ILE A 269 -18.12 -9.37 23.67
CA ILE A 269 -18.04 -9.55 25.12
C ILE A 269 -19.26 -10.30 25.63
N LYS A 270 -20.44 -9.89 25.17
CA LYS A 270 -21.71 -10.49 25.59
C LYS A 270 -22.68 -10.50 24.42
N GLN A 271 -22.87 -11.68 23.85
CA GLN A 271 -23.86 -11.88 22.79
C GLN A 271 -25.27 -11.83 23.40
N PRO A 272 -26.15 -10.92 22.95
CA PRO A 272 -27.51 -10.90 23.44
C PRO A 272 -28.30 -12.11 22.90
N ALA A 273 -29.30 -12.57 23.65
CA ALA A 273 -30.05 -13.78 23.31
C ALA A 273 -30.90 -13.63 22.03
N GLY A 274 -30.97 -14.70 21.23
CA GLY A 274 -31.74 -14.77 19.98
C GLY A 274 -31.00 -14.21 18.76
N PRO A 275 -31.66 -14.13 17.59
CA PRO A 275 -31.05 -13.63 16.36
C PRO A 275 -30.68 -12.16 16.53
N LYS A 276 -29.46 -11.79 16.14
CA LYS A 276 -28.96 -10.40 16.26
C LYS A 276 -28.49 -9.87 14.94
N GLN A 277 -28.78 -8.59 14.71
CA GLN A 277 -28.33 -7.86 13.55
C GLN A 277 -26.83 -7.57 13.71
N VAL A 278 -26.01 -8.16 12.86
CA VAL A 278 -24.54 -7.99 12.89
C VAL A 278 -24.05 -7.04 11.80
N MET A 279 -24.90 -6.69 10.83
CA MET A 279 -24.56 -5.76 9.77
C MET A 279 -25.82 -5.14 9.17
N THR A 280 -25.74 -3.85 8.86
CA THR A 280 -26.70 -3.14 8.00
C THR A 280 -25.95 -2.57 6.82
N THR A 281 -26.49 -2.76 5.61
CA THR A 281 -25.86 -2.25 4.39
C THR A 281 -26.88 -1.80 3.37
N LYS A 282 -26.52 -0.76 2.61
CA LYS A 282 -27.28 -0.30 1.46
C LYS A 282 -27.09 -1.22 0.24
N HIS A 283 -26.01 -1.99 0.16
CA HIS A 283 -25.90 -3.05 -0.85
C HIS A 283 -27.00 -4.09 -0.62
N CYS A 284 -27.78 -4.40 -1.65
CA CYS A 284 -28.92 -5.28 -1.54
C CYS A 284 -28.82 -6.39 -2.58
N ILE A 285 -28.68 -7.64 -2.12
CA ILE A 285 -28.54 -8.80 -3.00
C ILE A 285 -29.76 -8.93 -3.91
N ARG A 286 -30.97 -8.70 -3.40
CA ARG A 286 -32.19 -8.68 -4.23
C ARG A 286 -32.11 -7.67 -5.38
N TYR A 287 -31.54 -6.49 -5.15
CA TYR A 287 -31.35 -5.52 -6.22
C TYR A 287 -30.31 -6.00 -7.24
N ALA A 288 -29.20 -6.58 -6.76
CA ALA A 288 -28.14 -7.12 -7.61
C ALA A 288 -28.58 -8.34 -8.45
N THR A 289 -29.56 -9.11 -7.97
CA THR A 289 -30.10 -10.32 -8.61
C THR A 289 -31.49 -10.12 -9.24
N GLU A 290 -31.94 -8.87 -9.42
CA GLU A 290 -33.21 -8.54 -10.07
C GLU A 290 -34.49 -8.98 -9.31
N GLN A 291 -34.36 -9.25 -8.02
CA GLN A 291 -35.45 -9.63 -7.11
C GLN A 291 -35.96 -8.44 -6.27
N CYS A 292 -35.61 -7.19 -6.62
CA CYS A 292 -36.03 -6.02 -5.87
C CYS A 292 -37.46 -5.61 -6.24
N PRO A 293 -38.43 -5.63 -5.29
CA PRO A 293 -39.83 -5.32 -5.59
C PRO A 293 -40.08 -3.86 -5.96
N LYS A 294 -39.17 -2.94 -5.58
CA LYS A 294 -39.23 -1.53 -5.98
C LYS A 294 -38.92 -1.29 -7.46
N ILE A 295 -38.10 -2.16 -8.06
CA ILE A 295 -37.66 -2.04 -9.45
C ILE A 295 -38.47 -2.97 -10.35
N ASN A 296 -38.79 -4.16 -9.84
CA ASN A 296 -39.54 -5.19 -10.55
C ASN A 296 -40.83 -5.48 -9.76
N PRO A 297 -41.91 -4.71 -10.01
CA PRO A 297 -43.22 -4.99 -9.42
C PRO A 297 -43.65 -6.42 -9.76
N GLY A 298 -43.88 -7.24 -8.73
CA GLY A 298 -44.18 -8.68 -8.87
C GLY A 298 -43.02 -9.63 -8.54
N ALA A 299 -41.80 -9.11 -8.32
CA ALA A 299 -40.71 -9.92 -7.79
C ALA A 299 -41.02 -10.40 -6.36
N SER A 300 -41.19 -11.71 -6.19
CA SER A 300 -41.21 -12.34 -4.87
C SER A 300 -39.78 -12.58 -4.42
N GLY A 301 -39.37 -11.91 -3.35
CA GLY A 301 -38.02 -12.06 -2.82
C GLY A 301 -37.93 -13.32 -1.96
N GLU A 302 -37.03 -14.22 -2.32
CA GLU A 302 -36.75 -15.42 -1.52
C GLU A 302 -36.16 -15.07 -0.15
N LYS A 303 -36.28 -16.01 0.79
CA LYS A 303 -35.51 -15.98 2.03
C LYS A 303 -34.08 -16.39 1.70
N LEU A 304 -33.15 -15.47 1.90
CA LEU A 304 -31.74 -15.68 1.57
C LEU A 304 -30.93 -15.91 2.86
N ILE A 305 -30.02 -16.87 2.81
CA ILE A 305 -29.07 -17.18 3.87
C ILE A 305 -27.66 -17.06 3.31
N LEU A 306 -26.81 -16.25 3.96
CA LEU A 306 -25.38 -16.22 3.68
C LEU A 306 -24.70 -17.36 4.42
N LYS A 307 -23.81 -18.09 3.72
CA LYS A 307 -22.98 -19.14 4.32
C LYS A 307 -21.51 -18.77 4.17
N SER A 308 -20.77 -18.83 5.26
CA SER A 308 -19.32 -18.60 5.28
C SER A 308 -18.66 -19.64 6.18
N GLY A 309 -18.04 -20.66 5.59
CA GLY A 309 -17.54 -21.81 6.33
C GLY A 309 -18.66 -22.50 7.12
N LYS A 310 -18.51 -22.53 8.45
CA LYS A 310 -19.52 -23.09 9.38
C LYS A 310 -20.62 -22.09 9.75
N ASN A 311 -20.43 -20.81 9.47
CA ASN A 311 -21.35 -19.75 9.88
C ASN A 311 -22.48 -19.58 8.87
N GLN A 312 -23.67 -19.28 9.38
CA GLN A 312 -24.85 -18.99 8.58
C GLN A 312 -25.53 -17.74 9.11
N TYR A 313 -26.01 -16.90 8.20
CA TYR A 313 -26.66 -15.63 8.53
C TYR A 313 -27.92 -15.45 7.71
N GLN A 314 -29.02 -15.06 8.35
CA GLN A 314 -30.26 -14.71 7.66
C GLN A 314 -30.17 -13.30 7.09
N LEU A 315 -30.64 -13.12 5.86
CA LEU A 315 -30.82 -11.80 5.27
C LEU A 315 -32.25 -11.31 5.46
N ILE A 316 -32.38 -10.12 6.02
CA ILE A 316 -33.64 -9.38 6.16
C ILE A 316 -33.54 -8.13 5.29
N PHE A 317 -34.60 -7.81 4.56
CA PHE A 317 -34.61 -6.72 3.58
C PHE A 317 -35.64 -5.66 3.99
N ASP A 318 -35.18 -4.53 4.49
CA ASP A 318 -36.04 -3.36 4.73
C ASP A 318 -36.15 -2.56 3.43
N CYS A 319 -37.21 -2.85 2.67
CA CYS A 319 -37.48 -2.15 1.44
C CYS A 319 -37.86 -0.68 1.67
N LYS A 320 -38.40 -0.30 2.84
CA LYS A 320 -38.81 1.09 3.13
C LYS A 320 -37.58 1.99 3.16
N THR A 321 -36.56 1.62 3.95
CA THR A 321 -35.30 2.36 4.10
C THR A 321 -34.22 1.99 3.05
N CYS A 322 -34.52 1.01 2.19
CA CYS A 322 -33.63 0.50 1.14
C CYS A 322 -32.33 -0.09 1.72
N GLU A 323 -32.50 -0.96 2.71
CA GLU A 323 -31.42 -1.60 3.46
C GLU A 323 -31.55 -3.13 3.44
N MET A 324 -30.40 -3.78 3.47
CA MET A 324 -30.27 -5.20 3.75
C MET A 324 -29.58 -5.34 5.11
N GLN A 325 -30.18 -6.14 5.98
CA GLN A 325 -29.70 -6.44 7.31
C GLN A 325 -29.28 -7.91 7.36
N VAL A 326 -28.16 -8.16 8.04
CA VAL A 326 -27.60 -9.51 8.22
C VAL A 326 -27.80 -9.89 9.69
N PHE A 327 -28.48 -11.00 9.92
CA PHE A 327 -28.78 -11.52 11.24
C PHE A 327 -28.06 -12.85 11.49
N THR A 328 -27.56 -13.05 12.72
CA THR A 328 -27.15 -14.39 13.16
C THR A 328 -28.34 -15.35 13.09
N LEU A 329 -28.04 -16.62 12.81
CA LEU A 329 -29.00 -17.70 13.05
C LEU A 329 -28.88 -18.19 14.49
N HIS A 330 -29.96 -18.80 14.98
CA HIS A 330 -30.01 -19.47 16.28
C HIS A 330 -29.00 -20.60 16.40
#